data_AF-A0AAD6NX63-F1
#
_entry.id   AF-A0AAD6NX63-F1
#
_cell.length_a   1.000
_cell.length_b   1.000
_cell.length_c   1.000
_cell.angle_alpha   90.00
_cell.angle_beta   90.00
_cell.angle_gamma   90.00
#
_symmetry.space_group_name_H-M   'P 1'
#
loop_
_entity.id
_entity.type
_entity.pdbx_description
1 polymer ?
#
loop_
_entity_poly.entity_id
_entity_poly.type
_entity_poly.pdbx_seq_one_letter_code
_entity_poly.pdbx_strand_id
1 'polypeptide(L)'
;MRSVAAKLRKTCDLVSFWDLPEYLKDNEFILSYYRADWPLKEALFSIFRWHNETLNVWTHLLGFLLFVWLTMANLMQVPQVADLLGLLTRSILTGAQRNVSYDSKDFYVGTTKVLDWEHISPVEMDVLLATRWPFYVFLGGSMFCLLSSTICHLFCCHSHDLNIHLLRMDYVGIATMIITSFFPPIYYIFQCEPHWQFIYLGGVTALGMFTIVTLLSPSLSTGKFRSFRAFLFSSMALFGLFPAAHAIFVNWNNPMRDTILAYESAMAIFYLTGTGFYVSRFPERLKPGWFDLTGHSHQIFHVFVVLGALAHYGATLTFLEYRDQAGCGANL
;
A
#
# COMPACT_ATOMS: atom_id res chain seq x y z
N MET A 1 -37.00 -13.24 46.53
CA MET A 1 -37.00 -12.87 45.09
C MET A 1 -36.09 -11.66 44.87
N ARG A 2 -34.78 -11.90 44.69
CA ARG A 2 -33.86 -10.92 44.08
C ARG A 2 -33.49 -11.50 42.72
N SER A 3 -34.29 -11.09 41.75
CA SER A 3 -34.26 -11.55 40.36
C SER A 3 -32.92 -11.23 39.70
N VAL A 4 -32.21 -12.27 39.29
CA VAL A 4 -31.64 -12.48 37.94
C VAL A 4 -31.27 -11.19 37.19
N ALA A 5 -30.24 -10.49 37.66
CA ALA A 5 -29.57 -9.43 36.90
C ALA A 5 -28.04 -9.56 36.98
N ALA A 6 -27.53 -10.79 37.08
CA ALA A 6 -26.19 -11.09 36.64
C ALA A 6 -26.21 -11.08 35.10
N LYS A 7 -26.14 -9.88 34.54
CA LYS A 7 -25.80 -9.65 33.13
C LYS A 7 -24.45 -10.35 32.95
N LEU A 8 -24.46 -11.61 32.46
CA LEU A 8 -23.27 -12.40 32.17
C LEU A 8 -22.35 -11.52 31.34
N ARG A 9 -21.34 -10.93 31.98
CA ARG A 9 -20.28 -10.22 31.30
C ARG A 9 -19.53 -11.32 30.58
N LYS A 10 -19.86 -11.55 29.30
CA LYS A 10 -19.18 -12.53 28.44
C LYS A 10 -17.69 -12.22 28.58
N THR A 11 -16.93 -13.11 29.24
CA THR A 11 -15.53 -12.86 29.50
C THR A 11 -14.83 -12.80 28.15
N CYS A 12 -14.16 -11.69 27.87
CA CYS A 12 -13.44 -11.48 26.61
C CYS A 12 -12.07 -12.16 26.75
N ASP A 13 -12.11 -13.48 26.88
CA ASP A 13 -10.94 -14.32 26.96
C ASP A 13 -10.47 -14.68 25.55
N LEU A 14 -9.18 -14.98 25.43
CA LEU A 14 -8.61 -15.48 24.19
C LEU A 14 -8.85 -16.99 24.11
N VAL A 15 -9.17 -17.48 22.92
CA VAL A 15 -9.55 -18.88 22.68
C VAL A 15 -8.53 -19.58 21.78
N SER A 16 -8.56 -20.92 21.81
CA SER A 16 -7.76 -21.74 20.91
C SER A 16 -8.39 -21.82 19.52
N PHE A 17 -7.61 -22.22 18.52
CA PHE A 17 -8.10 -22.45 17.16
C PHE A 17 -9.28 -23.44 17.12
N TRP A 18 -9.27 -24.45 17.99
CA TRP A 18 -10.29 -25.50 18.00
C TRP A 18 -11.63 -25.02 18.54
N ASP A 19 -11.59 -24.04 19.45
CA ASP A 19 -12.77 -23.43 20.09
C ASP A 19 -13.39 -22.30 19.26
N LEU A 20 -12.76 -21.91 18.14
CA LEU A 20 -13.29 -20.90 17.24
C LEU A 20 -14.60 -21.34 16.57
N PRO A 21 -15.52 -20.41 16.33
CA PRO A 21 -16.55 -20.58 15.32
C PRO A 21 -15.94 -20.90 13.94
N GLU A 22 -16.60 -21.76 13.17
CA GLU A 22 -16.07 -22.26 11.89
C GLU A 22 -15.70 -21.14 10.90
N TYR A 23 -16.43 -20.04 10.89
CA TYR A 23 -16.17 -18.90 10.01
C TYR A 23 -14.88 -18.12 10.33
N LEU A 24 -14.31 -18.29 11.54
CA LEU A 24 -13.05 -17.67 11.97
C LEU A 24 -11.83 -18.60 11.78
N LYS A 25 -12.05 -19.88 11.46
CA LYS A 25 -10.97 -20.87 11.27
C LYS A 25 -10.32 -20.73 9.89
N ASP A 26 -9.46 -19.73 9.72
CA ASP A 26 -8.76 -19.48 8.45
C ASP A 26 -7.37 -20.15 8.35
N ASN A 27 -6.61 -20.25 9.46
CA ASN A 27 -5.25 -20.77 9.44
C ASN A 27 -5.01 -21.76 10.58
N GLU A 28 -5.02 -23.05 10.27
CA GLU A 28 -4.84 -24.15 11.24
C GLU A 28 -3.45 -24.25 11.89
N PHE A 29 -2.48 -23.44 11.44
CA PHE A 29 -1.13 -23.41 12.01
C PHE A 29 -0.99 -22.40 13.16
N ILE A 30 -1.94 -21.49 13.30
CA ILE A 30 -2.03 -20.55 14.41
C ILE A 30 -2.97 -21.17 15.44
N LEU A 31 -2.48 -21.49 16.63
CA LEU A 31 -3.16 -22.42 17.54
C LEU A 31 -3.88 -21.73 18.71
N SER A 32 -3.45 -20.53 19.10
CA SER A 32 -3.97 -19.81 20.25
C SER A 32 -4.12 -18.30 20.01
N TYR A 33 -4.49 -17.56 21.06
CA TYR A 33 -4.60 -16.11 21.10
C TYR A 33 -5.69 -15.50 20.20
N TYR A 34 -6.74 -16.24 19.88
CA TYR A 34 -7.84 -15.74 19.08
C TYR A 34 -8.88 -14.97 19.88
N ARG A 35 -9.50 -13.98 19.23
CA ARG A 35 -10.68 -13.27 19.73
C ARG A 35 -11.93 -13.82 19.04
N ALA A 36 -12.98 -14.12 19.79
CA ALA A 36 -14.24 -14.63 19.24
C ALA A 36 -15.45 -14.05 19.98
N ASP A 37 -16.42 -13.53 19.23
CA ASP A 37 -17.63 -12.86 19.69
C ASP A 37 -17.41 -11.71 20.70
N TRP A 38 -16.31 -10.97 20.54
CA TRP A 38 -16.03 -9.83 21.43
C TRP A 38 -16.94 -8.63 21.09
N PRO A 39 -17.54 -7.92 22.07
CA PRO A 39 -18.30 -6.70 21.82
C PRO A 39 -17.44 -5.64 21.11
N LEU A 40 -18.03 -4.80 20.25
CA LEU A 40 -17.32 -3.77 19.48
C LEU A 40 -16.41 -2.87 20.33
N LYS A 41 -16.85 -2.51 21.55
CA LYS A 41 -16.04 -1.72 22.48
C LYS A 41 -14.77 -2.45 22.91
N GLU A 42 -14.89 -3.73 23.28
CA GLU A 42 -13.73 -4.54 23.68
C GLU A 42 -12.84 -4.86 22.47
N ALA A 43 -13.41 -5.07 21.29
CA ALA A 43 -12.67 -5.19 20.03
C ALA A 43 -11.88 -3.90 19.72
N LEU A 44 -12.46 -2.71 19.86
CA LEU A 44 -11.75 -1.44 19.70
C LEU A 44 -10.57 -1.31 20.67
N PHE A 45 -10.79 -1.56 21.97
CA PHE A 45 -9.73 -1.48 22.97
C PHE A 45 -8.72 -2.64 22.91
N SER A 46 -9.01 -3.69 22.14
CA SER A 46 -8.07 -4.81 21.93
C SER A 46 -6.83 -4.40 21.15
N ILE A 47 -6.83 -3.25 20.47
CA ILE A 47 -5.64 -2.66 19.84
C ILE A 47 -4.45 -2.51 20.82
N PHE A 48 -4.75 -2.37 22.12
CA PHE A 48 -3.76 -2.28 23.20
C PHE A 48 -3.53 -3.62 23.93
N ARG A 49 -4.03 -4.74 23.41
CA ARG A 49 -3.86 -6.09 23.96
C ARG A 49 -3.12 -6.98 22.97
N TRP A 50 -2.44 -7.99 23.50
CA TRP A 50 -1.77 -9.01 22.68
C TRP A 50 -2.75 -10.11 22.28
N HIS A 51 -2.85 -10.33 20.98
CA HIS A 51 -3.63 -11.39 20.34
C HIS A 51 -3.05 -11.66 18.94
N ASN A 52 -3.51 -12.71 18.27
CA ASN A 52 -3.00 -13.12 16.97
C ASN A 52 -3.12 -12.03 15.88
N GLU A 53 -4.14 -11.17 15.97
CA GLU A 53 -4.34 -10.04 15.04
C GLU A 53 -3.58 -8.75 15.39
N THR A 54 -2.82 -8.69 16.51
CA THR A 54 -2.27 -7.40 17.01
C THR A 54 -1.37 -6.75 15.97
N LEU A 55 -0.39 -7.47 15.42
CA LEU A 55 0.50 -6.88 14.42
C LEU A 55 -0.17 -6.71 13.05
N ASN A 56 -1.19 -7.50 12.71
CA ASN A 56 -1.99 -7.27 11.49
C ASN A 56 -2.66 -5.88 11.53
N VAL A 57 -3.24 -5.52 12.69
CA VAL A 57 -3.83 -4.19 12.93
C VAL A 57 -2.74 -3.10 12.91
N TRP A 58 -1.67 -3.26 13.69
CA TRP A 58 -0.66 -2.20 13.86
C TRP A 58 0.14 -1.92 12.59
N THR A 59 0.50 -2.94 11.81
CA THR A 59 1.27 -2.76 10.57
C THR A 59 0.52 -1.88 9.56
N HIS A 60 -0.76 -2.16 9.30
CA HIS A 60 -1.56 -1.36 8.39
C HIS A 60 -2.05 -0.04 9.00
N LEU A 61 -2.28 0.05 10.32
CA LEU A 61 -2.60 1.32 10.97
C LEU A 61 -1.42 2.30 10.87
N LEU A 62 -0.20 1.85 11.17
CA LEU A 62 1.00 2.66 11.03
C LEU A 62 1.25 3.04 9.57
N GLY A 63 1.04 2.09 8.64
CA GLY A 63 1.06 2.39 7.21
C GLY A 63 0.06 3.48 6.82
N PHE A 64 -1.19 3.40 7.30
CA PHE A 64 -2.22 4.41 7.04
C PHE A 64 -1.78 5.78 7.56
N LEU A 65 -1.33 5.87 8.82
CA LEU A 65 -0.85 7.12 9.41
C LEU A 65 0.36 7.70 8.66
N LEU A 66 1.26 6.83 8.20
CA LEU A 66 2.37 7.22 7.34
C LEU A 66 1.86 7.84 6.04
N PHE A 67 0.94 7.20 5.32
CA PHE A 67 0.39 7.75 4.08
C PHE A 67 -0.43 9.03 4.28
N VAL A 68 -1.11 9.20 5.42
CA VAL A 68 -1.72 10.48 5.81
C VAL A 68 -0.65 11.55 5.96
N TRP A 69 0.43 11.25 6.69
CA TRP A 69 1.57 12.15 6.85
C TRP A 69 2.21 12.53 5.50
N LEU A 70 2.48 11.54 4.63
CA LEU A 70 3.00 11.77 3.28
C LEU A 70 2.08 12.70 2.47
N THR A 71 0.77 12.48 2.53
CA THR A 71 -0.22 13.29 1.85
C THR A 71 -0.18 14.74 2.37
N MET A 72 -0.20 14.93 3.69
CA MET A 72 -0.13 16.26 4.29
C MET A 72 1.18 16.98 3.98
N ALA A 73 2.31 16.27 4.03
CA ALA A 73 3.62 16.82 3.70
C ALA A 73 3.68 17.35 2.26
N ASN A 74 3.06 16.63 1.30
CA ASN A 74 2.99 17.06 -0.10
C ASN A 74 2.00 18.20 -0.33
N LEU A 75 0.91 18.28 0.45
CA LEU A 75 -0.02 19.41 0.41
C LEU A 75 0.59 20.68 1.01
N MET A 76 1.39 20.56 2.06
CA MET A 76 1.97 21.69 2.79
C MET A 76 3.30 22.19 2.20
N GLN A 77 3.83 21.56 1.14
CA GLN A 77 5.11 21.90 0.49
C GLN A 77 6.27 22.12 1.49
N VAL A 78 6.33 21.33 2.58
CA VAL A 78 7.33 21.54 3.64
C VAL A 78 8.69 21.05 3.15
N PRO A 79 9.70 21.93 2.94
CA PRO A 79 10.98 21.55 2.35
C PRO A 79 11.71 20.45 3.16
N GLN A 80 11.60 20.51 4.48
CA GLN A 80 12.28 19.61 5.42
C GLN A 80 11.74 18.16 5.37
N VAL A 81 10.50 17.94 4.93
CA VAL A 81 9.92 16.59 4.85
C VAL A 81 10.30 15.90 3.54
N ALA A 82 10.48 16.66 2.46
CA ALA A 82 10.98 16.14 1.19
C ALA A 82 12.40 15.55 1.36
N ASP A 83 13.27 16.21 2.13
CA ASP A 83 14.63 15.72 2.41
C ASP A 83 14.64 14.43 3.24
N LEU A 84 13.80 14.34 4.27
CA LEU A 84 13.67 13.13 5.10
C LEU A 84 13.08 11.95 4.30
N LEU A 85 12.13 12.23 3.40
CA LEU A 85 11.52 11.22 2.54
C LEU A 85 12.49 10.71 1.48
N GLY A 86 13.25 11.62 0.85
CA GLY A 86 14.34 11.25 -0.05
C GLY A 86 15.37 10.34 0.63
N LEU A 87 15.69 10.58 1.91
CA LEU A 87 16.56 9.71 2.70
C LEU A 87 15.96 8.31 2.92
N LEU A 88 14.67 8.23 3.27
CA LEU A 88 14.00 6.94 3.50
C LEU A 88 13.88 6.11 2.21
N THR A 89 13.47 6.70 1.09
CA THR A 89 13.38 6.00 -0.21
C THR A 89 14.76 5.65 -0.76
N ARG A 90 15.76 6.53 -0.64
CA ARG A 90 17.14 6.25 -1.07
C ARG A 90 17.81 5.19 -0.18
N SER A 91 17.49 5.12 1.11
CA SER A 91 17.99 4.07 2.01
C SER A 91 17.48 2.67 1.61
N ILE A 92 16.26 2.57 1.06
CA ILE A 92 15.71 1.29 0.57
C ILE A 92 16.47 0.83 -0.69
N LEU A 93 16.85 1.77 -1.57
CA LEU A 93 17.58 1.47 -2.82
C LEU A 93 19.08 1.20 -2.59
N THR A 94 19.71 1.94 -1.66
CA THR A 94 21.17 1.85 -1.41
C THR A 94 21.61 0.60 -0.66
N GLY A 95 20.68 -0.22 -0.16
CA GLY A 95 20.97 -1.57 0.34
C GLY A 95 21.50 -2.53 -0.74
N ALA A 96 21.29 -2.22 -2.03
CA ALA A 96 21.69 -3.05 -3.17
C ALA A 96 22.92 -2.53 -3.94
N GLN A 97 23.47 -1.36 -3.61
CA GLN A 97 24.51 -0.72 -4.42
C GLN A 97 25.55 0.03 -3.57
N ARG A 98 26.24 -0.67 -2.67
CA ARG A 98 27.55 -0.19 -2.17
C ARG A 98 28.59 -0.48 -3.23
N ASN A 99 28.91 0.51 -4.07
CA ASN A 99 30.24 0.77 -4.64
C ASN A 99 30.17 1.85 -5.72
N VAL A 100 29.92 3.12 -5.36
CA VAL A 100 30.43 4.26 -6.14
C VAL A 100 30.73 5.42 -5.17
N SER A 101 32.00 5.76 -5.05
CA SER A 101 32.51 6.94 -4.32
C SER A 101 32.26 8.20 -5.16
N TYR A 102 31.63 9.23 -4.61
CA TYR A 102 31.70 10.59 -5.17
C TYR A 102 31.89 11.66 -4.08
N ASP A 103 32.72 12.62 -4.48
CA ASP A 103 33.54 13.58 -3.72
C ASP A 103 32.74 14.69 -3.01
N SER A 104 33.21 15.11 -1.84
CA SER A 104 32.49 15.98 -0.89
C SER A 104 32.70 17.48 -1.11
N LYS A 105 32.95 17.92 -2.34
CA LYS A 105 33.35 19.32 -2.63
C LYS A 105 32.23 20.25 -3.08
N ASP A 106 31.04 19.76 -3.37
CA ASP A 106 29.93 20.61 -3.86
C ASP A 106 29.11 21.29 -2.75
N PHE A 107 29.43 21.04 -1.47
CA PHE A 107 28.66 21.57 -0.34
C PHE A 107 28.93 23.06 -0.03
N TYR A 108 30.06 23.63 -0.47
CA TYR A 108 30.50 24.97 -0.05
C TYR A 108 30.25 26.11 -1.06
N VAL A 109 29.80 25.81 -2.28
CA VAL A 109 29.59 26.84 -3.32
C VAL A 109 28.14 27.37 -3.35
N GLY A 110 27.19 26.66 -2.73
CA GLY A 110 25.77 27.04 -2.72
C GLY A 110 25.38 28.10 -1.70
N THR A 111 26.20 28.37 -0.68
CA THR A 111 25.82 29.18 0.49
C THR A 111 26.08 30.68 0.34
N THR A 112 26.85 31.12 -0.66
CA THR A 112 27.27 32.53 -0.77
C THR A 112 26.49 33.36 -1.80
N LYS A 113 25.47 32.81 -2.46
CA LYS A 113 24.61 33.56 -3.42
C LYS A 113 23.23 33.94 -2.89
N VAL A 114 22.95 33.73 -1.60
CA VAL A 114 21.61 33.95 -1.00
C VAL A 114 21.40 35.40 -0.50
N LEU A 115 22.38 36.29 -0.67
CA LEU A 115 22.29 37.69 -0.24
C LEU A 115 22.61 38.65 -1.40
N ASP A 116 21.67 38.77 -2.34
CA ASP A 116 21.46 40.01 -3.10
C ASP A 116 20.03 39.99 -3.65
N TRP A 117 19.12 40.62 -2.90
CA TRP A 117 17.75 40.88 -3.33
C TRP A 117 17.65 42.37 -3.67
N GLU A 118 17.81 42.71 -4.94
CA GLU A 118 17.14 43.89 -5.51
C GLU A 118 17.11 43.81 -7.05
N HIS A 119 15.93 44.06 -7.61
CA HIS A 119 15.61 44.27 -9.03
C HIS A 119 15.52 43.04 -9.95
N ILE A 120 14.40 42.32 -9.89
CA ILE A 120 13.82 41.67 -11.08
C ILE A 120 12.31 41.95 -11.11
N SER A 121 11.87 42.60 -12.19
CA SER A 121 10.48 42.87 -12.58
C SER A 121 9.59 41.61 -12.51
N PRO A 122 8.25 41.74 -12.38
CA PRO A 122 7.37 40.58 -12.39
C PRO A 122 7.28 40.05 -13.83
N VAL A 123 8.21 39.17 -14.20
CA VAL A 123 8.00 38.26 -15.31
C VAL A 123 7.03 37.21 -14.79
N GLU A 124 5.82 37.19 -15.33
CA GLU A 124 4.90 36.04 -15.24
C GLU A 124 5.65 34.82 -15.77
N MET A 125 6.34 34.12 -14.88
CA MET A 125 6.82 32.78 -15.12
C MET A 125 5.69 31.87 -14.68
N ASP A 126 4.78 31.60 -15.61
CA ASP A 126 3.81 30.50 -15.50
C ASP A 126 4.63 29.19 -15.51
N VAL A 127 5.26 28.89 -14.37
CA VAL A 127 5.88 27.59 -14.11
C VAL A 127 4.70 26.63 -14.09
N LEU A 128 4.49 25.96 -15.22
CA LEU A 128 3.38 25.04 -15.45
C LEU A 128 3.53 23.85 -14.49
N LEU A 129 3.07 24.05 -13.25
CA LEU A 129 3.14 23.10 -12.17
C LEU A 129 2.47 21.81 -12.61
N ALA A 130 3.20 20.68 -12.60
CA ALA A 130 2.64 19.44 -13.10
C ALA A 130 1.35 19.07 -12.37
N THR A 131 0.39 18.54 -13.11
CA THR A 131 -0.90 18.11 -12.55
C THR A 131 -0.71 17.02 -11.48
N ARG A 132 -1.10 17.29 -10.23
CA ARG A 132 -0.85 16.41 -9.07
C ARG A 132 -2.03 15.52 -8.66
N TRP A 133 -3.20 15.64 -9.28
CA TRP A 133 -4.36 14.81 -8.91
C TRP A 133 -4.12 13.28 -9.05
N PRO A 134 -3.37 12.75 -10.06
CA PRO A 134 -3.14 11.30 -10.18
C PRO A 134 -2.37 10.74 -8.98
N PHE A 135 -1.39 11.50 -8.50
CA PHE A 135 -0.65 11.20 -7.28
C PHE A 135 -1.55 11.11 -6.05
N TYR A 136 -2.46 12.07 -5.87
CA TYR A 136 -3.41 12.03 -4.74
C TYR A 136 -4.45 10.91 -4.87
N VAL A 137 -4.81 10.48 -6.08
CA VAL A 137 -5.65 9.29 -6.29
C VAL A 137 -4.98 8.03 -5.77
N PHE A 138 -3.69 7.84 -6.08
CA PHE A 138 -2.90 6.73 -5.54
C PHE A 138 -2.79 6.79 -4.00
N LEU A 139 -2.50 7.96 -3.43
CA LEU A 139 -2.42 8.12 -1.98
C LEU A 139 -3.75 7.81 -1.30
N GLY A 140 -4.86 8.30 -1.86
CA GLY A 140 -6.22 8.03 -1.41
C GLY A 140 -6.56 6.53 -1.42
N GLY A 141 -6.25 5.85 -2.53
CA GLY A 141 -6.48 4.41 -2.64
C GLY A 141 -5.62 3.57 -1.69
N SER A 142 -4.36 3.97 -1.46
CA SER A 142 -3.47 3.36 -0.47
C SER A 142 -4.01 3.52 0.95
N MET A 143 -4.41 4.74 1.32
CA MET A 143 -5.03 5.01 2.62
C MET A 143 -6.32 4.20 2.83
N PHE A 144 -7.16 4.09 1.80
CA PHE A 144 -8.38 3.29 1.85
C PHE A 144 -8.10 1.81 2.08
N CYS A 145 -7.14 1.22 1.37
CA CYS A 145 -6.71 -0.17 1.55
C CYS A 145 -6.21 -0.43 2.97
N LEU A 146 -5.28 0.41 3.45
CA LEU A 146 -4.66 0.22 4.77
C LEU A 146 -5.67 0.41 5.91
N LEU A 147 -6.57 1.39 5.79
CA LEU A 147 -7.61 1.63 6.78
C LEU A 147 -8.66 0.53 6.79
N SER A 148 -9.16 0.11 5.63
CA SER A 148 -10.15 -0.98 5.53
C SER A 148 -9.61 -2.28 6.12
N SER A 149 -8.34 -2.60 5.86
CA SER A 149 -7.66 -3.74 6.46
C SER A 149 -7.52 -3.61 7.98
N THR A 150 -7.11 -2.43 8.48
CA THR A 150 -7.02 -2.16 9.93
C THR A 150 -8.36 -2.38 10.62
N ILE A 151 -9.44 -1.81 10.07
CA ILE A 151 -10.81 -1.97 10.60
C ILE A 151 -11.23 -3.43 10.56
N CYS A 152 -10.91 -4.14 9.47
CA CYS A 152 -11.21 -5.56 9.34
C CYS A 152 -10.57 -6.37 10.47
N HIS A 153 -9.25 -6.33 10.59
CA HIS A 153 -8.52 -7.11 11.59
C HIS A 153 -8.85 -6.68 13.02
N LEU A 154 -9.32 -5.45 13.25
CA LEU A 154 -9.72 -5.00 14.57
C LEU A 154 -11.09 -5.57 14.99
N PHE A 155 -12.06 -5.60 14.07
CA PHE A 155 -13.47 -5.89 14.37
C PHE A 155 -14.00 -7.23 13.83
N CYS A 156 -13.22 -7.99 13.06
CA CYS A 156 -13.62 -9.27 12.46
C CYS A 156 -14.03 -10.34 13.49
N CYS A 157 -13.64 -10.18 14.75
CA CYS A 157 -14.00 -11.09 15.85
C CYS A 157 -15.38 -10.83 16.45
N HIS A 158 -16.12 -9.80 16.02
CA HIS A 158 -17.34 -9.36 16.71
C HIS A 158 -18.56 -10.24 16.44
N SER A 159 -18.88 -10.46 15.16
CA SER A 159 -20.04 -11.25 14.72
C SER A 159 -19.79 -11.81 13.32
N HIS A 160 -20.54 -12.86 12.96
CA HIS A 160 -20.43 -13.51 11.66
C HIS A 160 -20.71 -12.56 10.48
N ASP A 161 -21.81 -11.80 10.55
CA ASP A 161 -22.19 -10.88 9.47
C ASP A 161 -21.18 -9.76 9.29
N LEU A 162 -20.70 -9.18 10.41
CA LEU A 162 -19.71 -8.11 10.36
C LEU A 162 -18.37 -8.63 9.83
N ASN A 163 -17.95 -9.83 10.24
CA ASN A 163 -16.75 -10.49 9.72
C ASN A 163 -16.78 -10.60 8.20
N ILE A 164 -17.89 -11.10 7.63
CA ILE A 164 -18.05 -11.24 6.18
C ILE A 164 -17.96 -9.88 5.47
N HIS A 165 -18.67 -8.87 5.98
CA HIS A 165 -18.66 -7.53 5.36
C HIS A 165 -17.27 -6.89 5.41
N LEU A 166 -16.58 -7.00 6.54
CA LEU A 166 -15.25 -6.43 6.73
C LEU A 166 -14.18 -7.12 5.88
N LEU A 167 -14.22 -8.45 5.76
CA LEU A 167 -13.29 -9.19 4.88
C LEU A 167 -13.48 -8.81 3.41
N ARG A 168 -14.73 -8.66 2.97
CA ARG A 168 -15.01 -8.18 1.61
C ARG A 168 -14.51 -6.76 1.40
N MET A 169 -14.68 -5.89 2.39
CA MET A 169 -14.19 -4.52 2.31
C MET A 169 -12.66 -4.49 2.24
N ASP A 170 -11.97 -5.32 3.01
CA ASP A 170 -10.52 -5.45 2.93
C ASP A 170 -10.04 -5.89 1.53
N TYR A 171 -10.70 -6.89 0.94
CA TYR A 171 -10.39 -7.33 -0.43
C TYR A 171 -10.64 -6.25 -1.49
N VAL A 172 -11.72 -5.48 -1.35
CA VAL A 172 -11.99 -4.34 -2.23
C VAL A 172 -10.93 -3.26 -2.03
N GLY A 173 -10.43 -3.06 -0.80
CA GLY A 173 -9.30 -2.19 -0.51
C GLY A 173 -8.06 -2.51 -1.34
N ILE A 174 -7.67 -3.80 -1.40
CA ILE A 174 -6.53 -4.26 -2.22
C ILE A 174 -6.77 -3.96 -3.70
N ALA A 175 -7.95 -4.29 -4.23
CA ALA A 175 -8.28 -4.01 -5.63
C ALA A 175 -8.25 -2.50 -5.95
N THR A 176 -8.81 -1.66 -5.06
CA THR A 176 -8.79 -0.20 -5.19
C THR A 176 -7.36 0.35 -5.18
N MET A 177 -6.49 -0.13 -4.29
CA MET A 177 -5.08 0.29 -4.27
C MET A 177 -4.37 -0.06 -5.58
N ILE A 178 -4.58 -1.26 -6.13
CA ILE A 178 -4.01 -1.65 -7.43
C ILE A 178 -4.53 -0.74 -8.55
N ILE A 179 -5.84 -0.48 -8.63
CA ILE A 179 -6.39 0.40 -9.67
C ILE A 179 -5.81 1.82 -9.56
N THR A 180 -5.78 2.37 -8.35
CA THR A 180 -5.34 3.74 -8.11
C THR A 180 -3.83 3.93 -8.29
N SER A 181 -3.00 2.91 -8.04
CA SER A 181 -1.55 2.97 -8.32
C SER A 181 -1.22 3.04 -9.81
N PHE A 182 -2.14 2.67 -10.70
CA PHE A 182 -1.93 2.78 -12.14
C PHE A 182 -2.09 4.22 -12.65
N PHE A 183 -2.76 5.10 -11.89
CA PHE A 183 -3.02 6.48 -12.31
C PHE A 183 -1.74 7.31 -12.50
N PRO A 184 -0.83 7.43 -11.50
CA PRO A 184 0.40 8.21 -11.67
C PRO A 184 1.27 7.76 -12.85
N PRO A 185 1.73 6.50 -12.95
CA PRO A 185 2.63 6.11 -14.03
C PRO A 185 1.97 6.29 -15.40
N ILE A 186 0.72 5.87 -15.58
CA ILE A 186 0.05 5.99 -16.88
C ILE A 186 -0.16 7.46 -17.26
N TYR A 187 -0.63 8.29 -16.34
CA TYR A 187 -0.88 9.69 -16.63
C TYR A 187 0.42 10.44 -16.97
N TYR A 188 1.48 10.27 -16.18
CA TYR A 188 2.73 11.01 -16.37
C TYR A 188 3.58 10.50 -17.53
N ILE A 189 3.54 9.19 -17.83
CA ILE A 189 4.25 8.61 -18.98
C ILE A 189 3.57 9.03 -20.28
N PHE A 190 2.24 8.85 -20.36
CA PHE A 190 1.47 9.05 -21.59
C PHE A 190 0.76 10.41 -21.62
N GLN A 191 1.26 11.41 -20.87
CA GLN A 191 0.61 12.73 -20.75
C GLN A 191 0.33 13.38 -22.11
N CYS A 192 1.21 13.16 -23.09
CA CYS A 192 1.12 13.73 -24.43
C CYS A 192 0.31 12.86 -25.41
N GLU A 193 0.00 11.62 -25.01
CA GLU A 193 -0.68 10.61 -25.82
C GLU A 193 -1.91 10.08 -25.06
N PRO A 194 -2.98 10.88 -24.95
CA PRO A 194 -4.13 10.56 -24.07
C PRO A 194 -4.86 9.27 -24.47
N HIS A 195 -4.74 8.84 -25.72
CA HIS A 195 -5.31 7.58 -26.20
C HIS A 195 -4.86 6.37 -25.35
N TRP A 196 -3.56 6.29 -25.05
CA TRP A 196 -3.00 5.20 -24.25
C TRP A 196 -3.40 5.27 -22.78
N GLN A 197 -3.62 6.49 -22.26
CA GLN A 197 -4.15 6.65 -20.90
C GLN A 197 -5.52 5.99 -20.77
N PHE A 198 -6.44 6.26 -21.71
CA PHE A 198 -7.78 5.67 -21.68
C PHE A 198 -7.76 4.16 -21.81
N ILE A 199 -6.92 3.61 -22.70
CA ILE A 199 -6.80 2.16 -22.88
C ILE A 199 -6.31 1.48 -21.61
N TYR A 200 -5.20 1.95 -21.03
CA TYR A 200 -4.61 1.29 -19.87
C TYR A 200 -5.40 1.51 -18.58
N LEU A 201 -5.88 2.74 -18.33
CA LEU A 201 -6.73 3.01 -17.15
C LEU A 201 -8.09 2.33 -17.26
N GLY A 202 -8.69 2.30 -18.46
CA GLY A 202 -9.92 1.56 -18.72
C GLY A 202 -9.74 0.06 -18.51
N GLY A 203 -8.64 -0.50 -19.02
CA GLY A 203 -8.30 -1.92 -18.87
C GLY A 203 -8.11 -2.35 -17.41
N VAL A 204 -7.29 -1.64 -16.65
CA VAL A 204 -7.06 -1.98 -15.23
C VAL A 204 -8.33 -1.78 -14.39
N THR A 205 -9.14 -0.76 -14.71
CA THR A 205 -10.43 -0.54 -14.03
C THR A 205 -11.40 -1.67 -14.32
N ALA A 206 -11.50 -2.14 -15.57
CA ALA A 206 -12.35 -3.26 -15.93
C ALA A 206 -11.93 -4.57 -15.23
N LEU A 207 -10.63 -4.88 -15.21
CA LEU A 207 -10.08 -6.03 -14.49
C LEU A 207 -10.31 -5.92 -12.97
N GLY A 208 -10.17 -4.72 -12.43
CA GLY A 208 -10.42 -4.44 -11.02
C GLY A 208 -11.89 -4.58 -10.64
N MET A 209 -12.81 -4.06 -11.45
CA MET A 209 -14.25 -4.23 -11.24
C MET A 209 -14.67 -5.69 -11.32
N PHE A 210 -14.13 -6.45 -12.28
CA PHE A 210 -14.34 -7.89 -12.36
C PHE A 210 -13.88 -8.60 -11.07
N THR A 211 -12.69 -8.26 -10.57
CA THR A 211 -12.16 -8.82 -9.33
C THR A 211 -13.03 -8.45 -8.12
N ILE A 212 -13.43 -7.18 -8.00
CA ILE A 212 -14.31 -6.71 -6.91
C ILE A 212 -15.63 -7.49 -6.92
N VAL A 213 -16.32 -7.56 -8.06
CA VAL A 213 -17.60 -8.29 -8.18
C VAL A 213 -17.42 -9.76 -7.79
N THR A 214 -16.32 -10.39 -8.21
CA THR A 214 -16.00 -11.77 -7.87
C THR A 214 -15.80 -11.95 -6.35
N LEU A 215 -15.09 -11.04 -5.69
CA LEU A 215 -14.75 -11.12 -4.27
C LEU A 215 -15.89 -10.69 -3.34
N LEU A 216 -16.88 -9.95 -3.84
CA LEU A 216 -18.12 -9.68 -3.11
C LEU A 216 -18.98 -10.95 -2.93
N SER A 217 -18.70 -12.02 -3.68
CA SER A 217 -19.36 -13.32 -3.49
C SER A 217 -18.92 -13.99 -2.17
N PRO A 218 -19.86 -14.41 -1.30
CA PRO A 218 -19.55 -15.11 -0.05
C PRO A 218 -18.75 -16.40 -0.25
N SER A 219 -19.01 -17.15 -1.32
CA SER A 219 -18.36 -18.45 -1.54
C SER A 219 -16.87 -18.30 -1.87
N LEU A 220 -16.54 -17.29 -2.69
CA LEU A 220 -15.18 -17.03 -3.20
C LEU A 220 -14.29 -16.25 -2.23
N SER A 221 -14.88 -15.67 -1.18
CA SER A 221 -14.16 -14.97 -0.11
C SER A 221 -13.69 -15.89 1.03
N THR A 222 -14.12 -17.16 1.05
CA THR A 222 -13.72 -18.14 2.09
C THR A 222 -12.23 -18.50 2.03
N GLY A 223 -11.67 -18.96 3.16
CA GLY A 223 -10.25 -19.37 3.25
C GLY A 223 -9.81 -20.41 2.22
N LYS A 224 -10.74 -21.25 1.74
CA LYS A 224 -10.51 -22.27 0.70
C LYS A 224 -10.04 -21.70 -0.64
N PHE A 225 -10.47 -20.48 -0.98
CA PHE A 225 -10.15 -19.82 -2.25
C PHE A 225 -8.97 -18.84 -2.13
N ARG A 226 -8.12 -18.99 -1.10
CA ARG A 226 -6.96 -18.11 -0.88
C ARG A 226 -6.07 -17.96 -2.11
N SER A 227 -5.66 -19.08 -2.71
CA SER A 227 -4.80 -19.06 -3.91
C SER A 227 -5.50 -18.43 -5.11
N PHE A 228 -6.82 -18.63 -5.24
CA PHE A 228 -7.63 -18.00 -6.28
C PHE A 228 -7.68 -16.48 -6.12
N ARG A 229 -7.85 -15.97 -4.88
CA ARG A 229 -7.78 -14.52 -4.62
C ARG A 229 -6.40 -13.95 -4.96
N ALA A 230 -5.34 -14.63 -4.52
CA ALA A 230 -3.97 -14.22 -4.83
C ALA A 230 -3.73 -14.16 -6.35
N PHE A 231 -4.27 -15.11 -7.10
CA PHE A 231 -4.22 -15.10 -8.57
C PHE A 231 -4.99 -13.91 -9.18
N LEU A 232 -6.18 -13.58 -8.69
CA LEU A 232 -6.95 -12.43 -9.18
C LEU A 232 -6.14 -11.14 -8.98
N PHE A 233 -5.68 -10.86 -7.75
CA PHE A 233 -4.89 -9.65 -7.47
C PHE A 233 -3.57 -9.62 -8.24
N SER A 234 -2.88 -10.77 -8.35
CA SER A 234 -1.63 -10.86 -9.11
C SER A 234 -1.86 -10.62 -10.61
N SER A 235 -2.95 -11.11 -11.19
CA SER A 235 -3.25 -10.87 -12.60
C SER A 235 -3.55 -9.40 -12.90
N MET A 236 -4.25 -8.71 -12.00
CA MET A 236 -4.41 -7.25 -12.07
C MET A 236 -3.07 -6.51 -12.01
N ALA A 237 -2.16 -6.91 -11.10
CA ALA A 237 -0.85 -6.29 -10.99
C ALA A 237 0.04 -6.57 -12.23
N LEU A 238 0.02 -7.80 -12.73
CA LEU A 238 0.79 -8.22 -13.91
C LEU A 238 0.34 -7.51 -15.20
N PHE A 239 -0.89 -7.01 -15.26
CA PHE A 239 -1.32 -6.12 -16.35
C PHE A 239 -0.38 -4.90 -16.48
N GLY A 240 0.26 -4.45 -15.41
CA GLY A 240 1.23 -3.35 -15.40
C GLY A 240 2.48 -3.59 -16.25
N LEU A 241 2.80 -4.85 -16.59
CA LEU A 241 3.93 -5.17 -17.48
C LEU A 241 3.72 -4.62 -18.90
N PHE A 242 2.47 -4.57 -19.38
CA PHE A 242 2.16 -4.03 -20.71
C PHE A 242 2.42 -2.53 -20.85
N PRO A 243 1.84 -1.63 -20.01
CA PRO A 243 2.15 -0.21 -20.07
C PRO A 243 3.61 0.07 -19.71
N ALA A 244 4.26 -0.70 -18.83
CA ALA A 244 5.67 -0.54 -18.53
C ALA A 244 6.57 -0.83 -19.74
N ALA A 245 6.34 -1.94 -20.46
CA ALA A 245 7.08 -2.27 -21.68
C ALA A 245 6.88 -1.20 -22.77
N HIS A 246 5.64 -0.73 -22.93
CA HIS A 246 5.34 0.36 -23.87
C HIS A 246 6.03 1.68 -23.47
N ALA A 247 6.02 2.01 -22.17
CA ALA A 247 6.67 3.19 -21.62
C ALA A 247 8.18 3.21 -21.90
N ILE A 248 8.86 2.06 -21.73
CA ILE A 248 10.30 1.90 -22.01
C ILE A 248 10.60 2.21 -23.47
N PHE A 249 9.76 1.73 -24.39
CA PHE A 249 9.96 1.94 -25.82
C PHE A 249 9.76 3.41 -26.21
N VAL A 250 8.67 4.03 -25.76
CA VAL A 250 8.32 5.42 -26.13
C VAL A 250 9.21 6.44 -25.44
N ASN A 251 9.63 6.20 -24.20
CA ASN A 251 10.42 7.13 -23.40
C ASN A 251 11.87 6.67 -23.23
N TRP A 252 12.44 6.04 -24.25
CA TRP A 252 13.76 5.43 -24.20
C TRP A 252 14.86 6.40 -23.71
N ASN A 253 14.79 7.66 -24.14
CA ASN A 253 15.78 8.71 -23.86
C ASN A 253 15.52 9.47 -22.54
N ASN A 254 14.52 9.10 -21.75
CA ASN A 254 14.24 9.79 -20.49
C ASN A 254 15.35 9.49 -19.46
N PRO A 255 16.06 10.51 -18.93
CA PRO A 255 17.16 10.30 -17.98
C PRO A 255 16.70 9.72 -16.62
N MET A 256 15.43 9.90 -16.24
CA MET A 256 14.87 9.36 -15.00
C MET A 256 14.30 7.93 -15.15
N ARG A 257 14.32 7.37 -16.37
CA ARG A 257 13.75 6.06 -16.69
C ARG A 257 14.28 4.96 -15.77
N ASP A 258 15.59 4.87 -15.60
CA ASP A 258 16.21 3.76 -14.85
C ASP A 258 15.86 3.82 -13.36
N THR A 259 15.80 5.02 -12.79
CA THR A 259 15.34 5.25 -11.41
C THR A 259 13.88 4.85 -11.22
N ILE A 260 13.00 5.25 -12.16
CA ILE A 260 11.58 4.88 -12.15
C ILE A 260 11.42 3.37 -12.23
N LEU A 261 12.12 2.73 -13.19
CA LEU A 261 12.08 1.27 -13.36
C LEU A 261 12.60 0.53 -12.13
N ALA A 262 13.61 1.07 -11.45
CA ALA A 262 14.12 0.49 -10.21
C ALA A 262 13.08 0.51 -9.09
N TYR A 263 12.37 1.63 -8.88
CA TYR A 263 11.30 1.72 -7.88
C TYR A 263 10.10 0.83 -8.23
N GLU A 264 9.66 0.80 -9.49
CA GLU A 264 8.56 -0.07 -9.94
C GLU A 264 8.94 -1.56 -9.85
N SER A 265 10.21 -1.91 -10.14
CA SER A 265 10.72 -3.27 -9.96
C SER A 265 10.79 -3.65 -8.48
N ALA A 266 11.22 -2.73 -7.61
CA ALA A 266 11.21 -2.94 -6.17
C ALA A 266 9.79 -3.17 -5.63
N MET A 267 8.82 -2.37 -6.08
CA MET A 267 7.40 -2.57 -5.77
C MET A 267 6.93 -3.98 -6.19
N ALA A 268 7.22 -4.40 -7.42
CA ALA A 268 6.84 -5.73 -7.92
C ALA A 268 7.45 -6.86 -7.09
N ILE A 269 8.74 -6.76 -6.73
CA ILE A 269 9.43 -7.73 -5.89
C ILE A 269 8.78 -7.82 -4.51
N PHE A 270 8.48 -6.67 -3.88
CA PHE A 270 7.83 -6.65 -2.57
C PHE A 270 6.44 -7.31 -2.60
N TYR A 271 5.59 -6.97 -3.58
CA TYR A 271 4.27 -7.58 -3.68
C TYR A 271 4.31 -9.07 -3.99
N LEU A 272 5.18 -9.51 -4.91
CA LEU A 272 5.34 -10.94 -5.24
C LEU A 272 5.86 -11.73 -4.03
N THR A 273 6.84 -11.19 -3.32
CA THR A 273 7.40 -11.82 -2.13
C THR A 273 6.35 -11.93 -1.03
N GLY A 274 5.65 -10.85 -0.70
CA GLY A 274 4.56 -10.85 0.27
C GLY A 274 3.45 -11.84 -0.10
N THR A 275 3.04 -11.87 -1.36
CA THR A 275 2.04 -12.83 -1.87
C THR A 275 2.52 -14.27 -1.72
N GLY A 276 3.81 -14.53 -1.95
CA GLY A 276 4.45 -15.82 -1.72
C GLY A 276 4.34 -16.29 -0.27
N PHE A 277 4.63 -15.42 0.70
CA PHE A 277 4.41 -15.72 2.13
C PHE A 277 2.94 -16.00 2.42
N TYR A 278 2.02 -15.13 1.98
CA TYR A 278 0.57 -15.26 2.20
C TYR A 278 0.00 -16.59 1.72
N VAL A 279 0.36 -17.01 0.51
CA VAL A 279 -0.13 -18.27 -0.10
C VAL A 279 0.51 -19.48 0.56
N SER A 280 1.81 -19.44 0.85
CA SER A 280 2.54 -20.60 1.38
C SER A 280 2.28 -20.86 2.87
N ARG A 281 1.77 -19.87 3.62
CA ARG A 281 1.64 -19.89 5.09
C ARG A 281 2.97 -20.16 5.80
N PHE A 282 4.06 -19.69 5.21
CA PHE A 282 5.37 -19.74 5.82
C PHE A 282 5.59 -18.47 6.67
N PRO A 283 6.21 -18.56 7.86
CA PRO A 283 6.85 -19.74 8.45
C PRO A 283 5.94 -20.59 9.36
N GLU A 284 4.71 -20.16 9.65
CA GLU A 284 3.85 -20.82 10.65
C GLU A 284 3.54 -22.28 10.33
N ARG A 285 3.48 -22.62 9.04
CA ARG A 285 3.31 -24.00 8.56
C ARG A 285 4.43 -24.95 9.03
N LEU A 286 5.66 -24.45 9.23
CA LEU A 286 6.79 -25.29 9.66
C LEU A 286 6.76 -25.60 11.14
N LYS A 287 6.23 -24.67 11.96
CA LYS A 287 6.18 -24.82 13.41
C LYS A 287 4.87 -24.23 13.96
N PRO A 288 3.76 -24.98 13.84
CA PRO A 288 2.45 -24.55 14.34
C PRO A 288 2.50 -24.15 15.82
N GLY A 289 1.81 -23.08 16.20
CA GLY A 289 1.80 -22.56 17.57
C GLY A 289 2.95 -21.59 17.91
N TRP A 290 4.07 -21.64 17.18
CA TRP A 290 5.24 -20.82 17.52
C TRP A 290 5.14 -19.38 17.03
N PHE A 291 4.36 -19.17 15.98
CA PHE A 291 4.16 -17.87 15.33
C PHE A 291 2.75 -17.31 15.61
N ASP A 292 2.11 -17.72 16.71
CA ASP A 292 0.71 -17.35 16.99
C ASP A 292 0.50 -15.85 17.17
N LEU A 293 1.49 -15.15 17.73
CA LEU A 293 1.44 -13.71 18.00
C LEU A 293 2.25 -12.89 16.99
N THR A 294 3.39 -13.42 16.53
CA THR A 294 4.37 -12.64 15.75
C THR A 294 5.02 -13.47 14.65
N GLY A 295 5.20 -12.85 13.48
CA GLY A 295 6.01 -13.39 12.40
C GLY A 295 5.31 -14.42 11.51
N HIS A 296 3.99 -14.59 11.61
CA HIS A 296 3.25 -15.42 10.66
C HIS A 296 3.05 -14.73 9.31
N SER A 297 2.78 -15.52 8.29
CA SER A 297 2.71 -15.12 6.88
C SER A 297 1.86 -13.88 6.61
N HIS A 298 0.71 -13.77 7.28
CA HIS A 298 -0.23 -12.66 7.07
C HIS A 298 0.33 -11.33 7.57
N GLN A 299 1.05 -11.33 8.70
CA GLN A 299 1.75 -10.14 9.21
C GLN A 299 2.88 -9.75 8.26
N ILE A 300 3.64 -10.73 7.77
CA ILE A 300 4.72 -10.50 6.80
C ILE A 300 4.15 -9.90 5.52
N PHE A 301 3.03 -10.44 5.02
CA PHE A 301 2.33 -9.90 3.86
C PHE A 301 1.94 -8.43 4.05
N HIS A 302 1.37 -8.04 5.19
CA HIS A 302 1.03 -6.65 5.50
C HIS A 302 2.25 -5.72 5.41
N VAL A 303 3.40 -6.14 5.95
CA VAL A 303 4.64 -5.36 5.86
C VAL A 303 5.07 -5.17 4.40
N PHE A 304 5.05 -6.23 3.60
CA PHE A 304 5.40 -6.14 2.17
C PHE A 304 4.43 -5.28 1.37
N VAL A 305 3.14 -5.24 1.73
CA VAL A 305 2.17 -4.33 1.12
C VAL A 305 2.56 -2.87 1.35
N VAL A 306 2.91 -2.50 2.59
CA VAL A 306 3.36 -1.14 2.92
C VAL A 306 4.67 -0.79 2.20
N LEU A 307 5.65 -1.71 2.19
CA LEU A 307 6.92 -1.51 1.48
C LEU A 307 6.73 -1.35 -0.03
N GLY A 308 5.86 -2.16 -0.64
CA GLY A 308 5.49 -2.03 -2.05
C GLY A 308 4.87 -0.67 -2.36
N ALA A 309 3.92 -0.22 -1.54
CA ALA A 309 3.30 1.10 -1.69
C ALA A 309 4.31 2.25 -1.51
N LEU A 310 5.29 2.12 -0.60
CA LEU A 310 6.35 3.12 -0.43
C LEU A 310 7.34 3.15 -1.60
N ALA A 311 7.68 2.00 -2.17
CA ALA A 311 8.49 1.95 -3.38
C ALA A 311 7.77 2.63 -4.56
N HIS A 312 6.48 2.36 -4.73
CA HIS A 312 5.65 3.02 -5.73
C HIS A 312 5.55 4.53 -5.49
N TYR A 313 5.34 4.96 -4.24
CA TYR A 313 5.39 6.37 -3.87
C TYR A 313 6.70 7.05 -4.33
N GLY A 314 7.85 6.40 -4.14
CA GLY A 314 9.14 6.87 -4.66
C GLY A 314 9.17 7.02 -6.20
N ALA A 315 8.59 6.06 -6.93
CA ALA A 315 8.41 6.17 -8.38
C ALA A 315 7.55 7.39 -8.74
N THR A 316 6.42 7.60 -8.05
CA THR A 316 5.50 8.72 -8.32
C THR A 316 6.11 10.09 -8.09
N LEU A 317 6.98 10.23 -7.07
CA LEU A 317 7.74 11.47 -6.86
C LEU A 317 8.72 11.72 -8.01
N THR A 318 9.39 10.67 -8.49
CA THR A 318 10.31 10.77 -9.63
C THR A 318 9.57 11.17 -10.92
N PHE A 319 8.35 10.64 -11.14
CA PHE A 319 7.50 11.08 -12.25
C PHE A 319 7.12 12.56 -12.15
N LEU A 320 6.75 13.03 -10.95
CA LEU A 320 6.41 14.42 -10.71
C LEU A 320 7.61 15.36 -10.93
N GLU A 321 8.78 14.99 -10.42
CA GLU A 321 10.02 15.77 -10.59
C GLU A 321 10.38 15.93 -12.08
N TYR A 322 10.28 14.85 -12.86
CA TYR A 322 10.47 14.92 -14.30
C TYR A 322 9.47 15.85 -14.98
N ARG A 323 8.19 15.79 -14.58
CA ARG A 323 7.10 16.55 -15.24
C ARG A 323 7.02 18.01 -14.81
N ASP A 324 7.51 18.36 -13.64
CA ASP A 324 7.70 19.75 -13.25
C ASP A 324 8.80 20.43 -14.10
N GLN A 325 9.70 19.64 -14.73
CA GLN A 325 10.78 20.14 -15.60
C GLN A 325 10.46 20.00 -17.10
N ALA A 326 9.73 18.95 -17.49
CA ALA A 326 9.48 18.58 -18.88
C ALA A 326 7.97 18.40 -19.18
N GLY A 327 7.39 19.42 -19.82
CA GLY A 327 6.02 19.37 -20.34
C GLY A 327 5.89 18.56 -21.64
N CYS A 328 4.69 18.57 -22.22
CA CYS A 328 4.50 18.10 -23.60
C CYS A 328 4.99 19.20 -24.54
N GLY A 329 6.08 18.95 -25.26
CA GLY A 329 6.50 19.84 -26.34
C GLY A 329 5.39 19.93 -27.38
N ALA A 330 5.02 21.16 -27.77
CA ALA A 330 4.12 21.36 -28.90
C ALA A 330 4.85 20.91 -30.18
N ASN A 331 4.44 19.76 -30.72
CA ASN A 331 4.89 19.14 -31.98
C ASN A 331 6.34 18.62 -31.99
N LEU A 332 6.46 17.29 -32.03
CA LEU A 332 7.45 16.60 -32.85
C LEU A 332 6.72 15.76 -33.88
#